data_AF-A0A2R6NEM6-F1
#
_entry.id   AF-A0A2R6NEM6-F1
#
_cell.length_a   1.000
_cell.length_b   1.000
_cell.length_c   1.000
_cell.angle_alpha   90.00
_cell.angle_beta   90.00
_cell.angle_gamma   90.00
#
_symmetry.space_group_name_H-M   'P 1'
#
loop_
_entity.id
_entity.type
_entity.pdbx_description
1 polymer ?
#
loop_
_entity_poly.entity_id
_entity_poly.type
_entity_poly.pdbx_seq_one_letter_code
_entity_poly.pdbx_strand_id
1 'polypeptide(L)'
;MAKTLQFLLVALLSAFVCTASSVFTQETLDTYLKSDCWDWEPCGSVSDPLEIKHIEVSPDPPQRGQDLTVKVIGNVKEVIDDGAYADVTVKIGLIKILQKEFDLCEEAENAKVNVTCPVDKGTKEVTHTVTLPKEIPLGSLAHNESKQPKV
;
A
#
# COMPACT_ATOMS: atom_id res chain seq x y z
N MET A 1 12.60 73.44 -31.32
CA MET A 1 13.53 72.54 -30.61
C MET A 1 12.73 71.67 -29.66
N ALA A 2 12.21 70.52 -30.12
CA ALA A 2 11.39 69.61 -29.31
C ALA A 2 11.25 68.25 -30.02
N LYS A 3 12.37 67.56 -30.31
CA LYS A 3 12.33 66.23 -30.96
C LYS A 3 13.48 65.29 -30.59
N THR A 4 14.24 65.60 -29.53
CA THR A 4 15.36 64.78 -29.06
C THR A 4 15.12 64.12 -27.70
N LEU A 5 14.04 64.46 -26.99
CA LEU A 5 13.75 63.89 -25.66
C LEU A 5 12.96 62.56 -25.70
N GLN A 6 12.39 62.20 -26.85
CA GLN A 6 11.54 61.01 -26.97
C GLN A 6 12.30 59.72 -27.33
N PHE A 7 13.56 59.83 -27.73
CA PHE A 7 14.39 58.66 -28.08
C PHE A 7 15.16 58.07 -26.88
N LEU A 8 15.21 58.76 -25.73
CA LEU A 8 15.91 58.27 -24.53
C LEU A 8 15.04 57.37 -23.63
N LEU A 9 13.74 57.27 -23.87
CA LEU A 9 12.82 56.45 -23.05
C LEU A 9 12.66 55.00 -23.54
N VAL A 10 13.12 54.67 -24.74
CA VAL A 10 12.94 53.32 -25.32
C VAL A 10 14.14 52.38 -25.05
N ALA A 11 15.27 52.90 -24.54
CA ALA A 11 16.48 52.12 -24.28
C ALA A 11 16.51 51.42 -22.90
N LEU A 12 15.48 51.57 -22.06
CA LEU A 12 15.43 50.98 -20.71
C LEU A 12 14.51 49.75 -20.57
N LEU A 13 13.93 49.24 -21.65
CA LEU A 13 13.02 48.08 -21.62
C LEU A 13 13.54 46.82 -22.32
N SER A 14 14.80 46.79 -22.77
CA SER A 14 15.39 45.57 -23.31
C SER A 14 16.25 44.85 -22.28
N ALA A 15 15.78 43.66 -21.89
CA ALA A 15 16.55 42.54 -21.37
C ALA A 15 17.15 42.67 -19.96
N PHE A 16 16.31 42.51 -18.93
CA PHE A 16 16.72 41.63 -17.83
C PHE A 16 16.11 40.26 -18.09
N VAL A 17 16.95 39.42 -18.69
CA VAL A 17 16.73 38.00 -18.89
C VAL A 17 16.38 37.38 -17.55
N CYS A 18 15.23 36.73 -17.44
CA CYS A 18 14.94 35.83 -16.32
C CYS A 18 15.89 34.64 -16.42
N THR A 19 17.14 34.78 -15.98
CA THR A 19 17.97 33.64 -15.58
C THR A 19 17.59 33.26 -14.15
N ALA A 20 16.31 32.96 -13.94
CA ALA A 20 15.97 32.00 -12.90
C ALA A 20 16.10 30.67 -13.61
N SER A 21 17.22 29.99 -13.37
CA SER A 21 17.39 28.59 -13.75
C SER A 21 16.13 27.87 -13.32
N SER A 22 15.32 27.43 -14.27
CA SER A 22 14.31 26.43 -14.01
C SER A 22 15.08 25.20 -13.55
N VAL A 23 15.31 25.07 -12.24
CA VAL A 23 15.46 23.75 -11.63
C VAL A 23 14.06 23.16 -11.70
N PHE A 24 13.69 22.76 -12.91
CA PHE A 24 12.62 21.81 -13.12
C PHE A 24 13.21 20.52 -12.56
N THR A 25 12.88 20.22 -11.32
CA THR A 25 13.19 18.97 -10.67
C THR A 25 12.68 17.86 -11.58
N GLN A 26 13.62 17.26 -12.28
CA GLN A 26 13.44 16.07 -13.09
C GLN A 26 13.34 14.87 -12.11
N GLU A 27 12.35 14.90 -11.20
CA GLU A 27 12.06 13.83 -10.22
C GLU A 27 10.87 12.95 -10.64
N THR A 28 10.33 13.17 -11.84
CA THR A 28 9.12 12.46 -12.27
C THR A 28 9.40 11.13 -12.98
N LEU A 29 10.64 10.85 -13.39
CA LEU A 29 10.97 9.58 -14.07
C LEU A 29 11.32 8.46 -13.08
N ASP A 30 11.97 8.78 -11.96
CA ASP A 30 12.22 7.81 -10.87
C ASP A 30 10.92 7.41 -10.15
N THR A 31 9.91 8.28 -10.19
CA THR A 31 8.57 7.99 -9.66
C THR A 31 7.78 7.02 -10.56
N TYR A 32 8.05 6.99 -11.87
CA TYR A 32 7.29 6.19 -12.84
C TYR A 32 7.88 4.79 -13.10
N LEU A 33 9.16 4.58 -12.77
CA LEU A 33 9.82 3.25 -12.80
C LEU A 33 9.73 2.49 -11.48
N LYS A 34 9.02 3.03 -10.48
CA LYS A 34 8.69 2.36 -9.22
C LYS A 34 7.58 1.33 -9.43
N SER A 35 7.86 0.36 -10.28
CA SER A 35 7.03 -0.81 -10.50
C SER A 35 6.88 -1.60 -9.19
N ASP A 36 5.63 -1.84 -8.80
CA ASP A 36 5.21 -3.01 -8.03
C ASP A 36 5.71 -3.15 -6.58
N CYS A 37 6.16 -2.09 -5.92
CA CYS A 37 6.35 -2.15 -4.47
C CYS A 37 5.02 -2.40 -3.77
N TRP A 38 5.04 -3.27 -2.76
CA TRP A 38 3.92 -3.52 -1.86
C TRP A 38 3.49 -2.22 -1.18
N ASP A 39 2.18 -2.00 -1.14
CA ASP A 39 1.57 -0.87 -0.45
C ASP A 39 0.26 -1.33 0.21
N TRP A 40 -0.07 -0.71 1.35
CA TRP A 40 -1.28 -1.01 2.09
C TRP A 40 -1.75 0.23 2.87
N GLU A 41 -3.06 0.35 3.04
CA GLU A 41 -3.68 1.41 3.82
C GLU A 41 -4.81 0.82 4.68
N PRO A 42 -4.96 1.23 5.96
CA PRO A 42 -6.06 0.78 6.79
C PRO A 42 -7.42 1.26 6.26
N CYS A 43 -8.35 0.32 6.08
CA CYS A 43 -9.75 0.60 5.71
C CYS A 43 -10.75 0.42 6.88
N GLY A 44 -10.27 -0.02 8.05
CA GLY A 44 -11.07 -0.21 9.26
C GLY A 44 -11.28 1.07 10.07
N SER A 45 -12.17 0.99 11.07
CA SER A 45 -12.44 2.07 12.02
C SER A 45 -11.66 1.91 13.32
N VAL A 46 -11.47 2.99 14.07
CA VAL A 46 -10.82 2.92 15.39
C VAL A 46 -11.62 2.12 16.43
N SER A 47 -12.91 1.90 16.19
CA SER A 47 -13.78 1.06 17.01
C SER A 47 -13.71 -0.43 16.67
N ASP A 48 -12.99 -0.82 15.61
CA ASP A 48 -12.91 -2.22 15.21
C ASP A 48 -12.13 -3.04 16.27
N PRO A 49 -12.53 -4.31 16.48
CA PRO A 49 -11.94 -5.17 17.52
C PRO A 49 -10.46 -5.52 17.25
N LEU A 50 -10.01 -5.40 16.01
CA LEU A 50 -8.61 -5.56 15.61
C LEU A 50 -8.14 -4.29 14.89
N GLU A 51 -6.98 -3.77 15.29
CA GLU A 51 -6.33 -2.65 14.64
C GLU A 51 -4.97 -3.08 14.10
N ILE A 52 -4.83 -3.11 12.77
CA ILE A 52 -3.54 -3.39 12.12
C ILE A 52 -2.64 -2.18 12.25
N LYS A 53 -1.44 -2.39 12.80
CA LYS A 53 -0.43 -1.35 13.01
C LYS A 53 0.65 -1.36 11.94
N HIS A 54 1.02 -2.55 11.46
CA HIS A 54 2.09 -2.68 10.49
C HIS A 54 1.92 -3.95 9.65
N ILE A 55 2.20 -3.84 8.35
CA ILE A 55 2.37 -4.97 7.45
C ILE A 55 3.68 -4.78 6.68
N GLU A 56 4.53 -5.79 6.75
CA GLU A 56 5.79 -5.88 6.01
C GLU A 56 5.76 -7.12 5.14
N VAL A 57 6.25 -6.99 3.91
CA VAL A 57 6.27 -8.07 2.92
C VAL A 57 7.68 -8.20 2.34
N SER A 58 8.16 -9.43 2.18
CA SER A 58 9.49 -9.71 1.66
C SER A 58 9.51 -10.98 0.80
N PRO A 59 10.08 -10.95 -0.42
CA PRO A 59 10.70 -9.80 -1.07
C PRO A 59 9.66 -8.77 -1.53
N ASP A 60 10.08 -7.51 -1.60
CA ASP A 60 9.28 -6.40 -2.13
C ASP A 60 10.00 -5.77 -3.34
N PRO A 61 9.46 -5.85 -4.58
CA PRO A 61 8.17 -6.44 -4.98
C PRO A 61 8.08 -7.95 -4.75
N PRO A 62 6.88 -8.49 -4.45
CA PRO A 62 6.64 -9.93 -4.41
C PRO A 62 7.02 -10.62 -5.73
N GLN A 63 7.72 -11.75 -5.65
CA GLN A 63 8.24 -12.46 -6.82
C GLN A 63 7.53 -13.80 -7.04
N ARG A 64 6.99 -14.00 -8.25
CA ARG A 64 6.37 -15.28 -8.64
C ARG A 64 7.34 -16.44 -8.52
N GLY A 65 6.85 -17.58 -8.06
CA GLY A 65 7.64 -18.80 -7.91
C GLY A 65 8.66 -18.75 -6.77
N GLN A 66 8.63 -17.70 -5.93
CA GLN A 66 9.49 -17.55 -4.77
C GLN A 66 8.65 -17.51 -3.49
N ASP A 67 9.33 -17.71 -2.37
CA ASP A 67 8.72 -17.57 -1.06
C ASP A 67 8.46 -16.09 -0.75
N LEU A 68 7.25 -15.82 -0.29
CA LEU A 68 6.80 -14.54 0.21
C LEU A 68 6.62 -14.66 1.72
N THR A 69 7.34 -13.83 2.46
CA THR A 69 7.17 -13.68 3.91
C THR A 69 6.37 -12.43 4.20
N VAL A 70 5.29 -12.58 4.96
CA VAL A 70 4.42 -11.50 5.41
C VAL A 70 4.51 -11.43 6.92
N LYS A 71 4.83 -10.25 7.44
CA LYS A 71 4.85 -9.93 8.87
C LYS A 71 3.78 -8.90 9.17
N VAL A 72 2.88 -9.22 10.09
CA VAL A 72 1.78 -8.36 10.51
C VAL A 72 1.88 -8.09 12.00
N ILE A 73 1.76 -6.83 12.37
CA ILE A 73 1.63 -6.40 13.77
C ILE A 73 0.26 -5.75 13.93
N GLY A 74 -0.54 -6.24 14.87
CA GLY A 74 -1.87 -5.72 15.15
C GLY A 74 -2.15 -5.65 16.65
N ASN A 75 -3.13 -4.83 17.04
CA ASN A 75 -3.61 -4.70 18.41
C ASN A 75 -5.05 -5.22 18.51
N VAL A 76 -5.24 -6.27 19.31
CA VAL A 76 -6.53 -6.90 19.59
C VAL A 76 -7.18 -6.18 20.78
N LYS A 77 -8.29 -5.49 20.55
CA LYS A 77 -9.05 -4.71 21.56
C LYS A 77 -10.13 -5.54 22.26
N GLU A 78 -10.67 -6.52 21.54
CA GLU A 78 -11.68 -7.46 22.01
C GLU A 78 -11.22 -8.88 21.72
N VAL A 79 -11.58 -9.84 22.59
CA VAL A 79 -11.19 -11.24 22.40
C VAL A 79 -11.81 -11.72 21.10
N ILE A 80 -11.01 -12.35 20.24
CA ILE A 80 -11.48 -12.93 18.99
C ILE A 80 -11.74 -14.41 19.25
N ASP A 81 -13.01 -14.77 19.32
CA ASP A 81 -13.46 -16.15 19.55
C ASP A 81 -13.49 -16.97 18.25
N ASP A 82 -13.72 -18.28 18.39
CA ASP A 82 -13.88 -19.20 17.27
C ASP A 82 -15.04 -18.76 16.35
N GLY A 83 -14.84 -18.89 15.03
CA GLY A 83 -15.80 -18.48 14.01
C GLY A 83 -15.64 -17.04 13.51
N ALA A 84 -14.63 -16.32 13.97
CA ALA A 84 -14.25 -15.04 13.38
C ALA A 84 -13.74 -15.23 11.94
N TYR A 85 -14.23 -14.41 11.02
CA TYR A 85 -13.95 -14.58 9.59
C TYR A 85 -13.48 -13.30 8.91
N ALA A 86 -12.62 -13.44 7.91
CA ALA A 86 -12.18 -12.36 7.03
C ALA A 86 -12.80 -12.47 5.63
N ASP A 87 -13.35 -11.37 5.13
CA ASP A 87 -13.82 -11.25 3.74
C ASP A 87 -12.69 -10.69 2.88
N VAL A 88 -12.19 -11.52 1.97
CA VAL A 88 -11.03 -11.26 1.13
C VAL A 88 -11.49 -11.09 -0.31
N THR A 89 -11.34 -9.88 -0.83
CA THR A 89 -11.60 -9.56 -2.24
C THR A 89 -10.30 -9.20 -2.97
N VAL A 90 -9.97 -9.96 -4.03
CA VAL A 90 -8.80 -9.69 -4.88
C VAL A 90 -9.26 -9.18 -6.24
N LYS A 91 -8.69 -8.06 -6.68
CA LYS A 91 -8.98 -7.45 -7.98
C LYS A 91 -7.73 -7.37 -8.86
N ILE A 92 -7.93 -7.57 -10.16
CA ILE A 92 -6.98 -7.19 -11.21
C ILE A 92 -7.67 -6.08 -12.02
N GLY A 93 -7.14 -4.86 -11.92
CA GLY A 93 -7.83 -3.68 -12.45
C GLY A 93 -9.22 -3.51 -11.82
N LEU A 94 -10.28 -3.58 -12.65
CA LEU A 94 -11.67 -3.42 -12.21
C LEU A 94 -12.42 -4.76 -11.99
N ILE A 95 -11.77 -5.90 -12.22
CA ILE A 95 -12.41 -7.21 -12.18
C ILE A 95 -12.06 -7.91 -10.86
N LYS A 96 -13.07 -8.41 -10.14
CA LYS A 96 -12.89 -9.27 -8.96
C LYS A 96 -12.55 -10.70 -9.42
N ILE A 97 -11.36 -11.18 -9.07
CA ILE A 97 -10.91 -12.55 -9.42
C ILE A 97 -11.08 -13.54 -8.26
N LEU A 98 -11.15 -13.02 -7.04
CA LEU A 98 -11.44 -13.79 -5.83
C LEU A 98 -12.33 -12.96 -4.93
N GLN A 99 -13.37 -13.59 -4.39
CA GLN A 99 -14.16 -13.08 -3.29
C GLN A 99 -14.53 -14.28 -2.42
N LYS A 100 -13.94 -14.37 -1.24
CA LYS A 100 -14.13 -15.50 -0.33
C LYS A 100 -14.06 -15.05 1.12
N GLU A 101 -14.82 -15.74 1.95
CA GLU A 101 -14.71 -15.66 3.40
C GLU A 101 -13.77 -16.77 3.88
N PHE A 102 -12.87 -16.42 4.78
CA PHE A 102 -11.93 -17.33 5.42
C PHE A 102 -12.12 -17.28 6.92
N ASP A 103 -12.22 -18.45 7.57
CA ASP A 103 -12.23 -18.54 9.03
C ASP A 103 -10.81 -18.29 9.54
N LEU A 104 -10.63 -17.28 10.37
CA LEU A 104 -9.32 -16.84 10.82
C LEU A 104 -8.63 -17.84 11.73
N CYS A 105 -9.41 -18.55 12.55
CA CYS A 105 -8.90 -19.53 13.48
C CYS A 105 -8.47 -20.79 12.73
N GLU A 106 -9.30 -21.25 11.79
CA GLU A 106 -8.97 -22.38 10.92
C GLU A 106 -7.75 -22.07 10.04
N GLU A 107 -7.71 -20.89 9.41
CA GLU A 107 -6.57 -20.50 8.58
C GLU A 107 -5.29 -20.32 9.41
N ALA A 108 -5.37 -19.81 10.64
CA ALA A 108 -4.21 -19.70 11.52
C ALA A 108 -3.62 -21.08 11.88
N GLU A 109 -4.49 -22.06 12.16
CA GLU A 109 -4.08 -23.44 12.43
C GLU A 109 -3.46 -24.10 11.18
N ASN A 110 -4.11 -23.97 10.02
CA ASN A 110 -3.63 -24.49 8.74
C ASN A 110 -2.28 -23.88 8.34
N ALA A 111 -2.11 -22.58 8.57
CA ALA A 111 -0.89 -21.83 8.32
C ALA A 111 0.22 -22.09 9.36
N LYS A 112 -0.10 -22.80 10.47
CA LYS A 112 0.80 -23.09 11.60
C LYS A 112 1.46 -21.83 12.15
N VAL A 113 0.72 -20.73 12.18
CA VAL A 113 1.21 -19.47 12.76
C VAL A 113 1.04 -19.49 14.27
N ASN A 114 1.79 -18.64 14.99
CA ASN A 114 1.76 -18.56 16.45
C ASN A 114 0.54 -17.77 16.97
N VAL A 115 -0.66 -18.18 16.55
CA VAL A 115 -1.95 -17.63 16.98
C VAL A 115 -2.85 -18.81 17.31
N THR A 116 -3.41 -18.81 18.51
CA THR A 116 -4.36 -19.83 18.97
C THR A 116 -5.64 -19.10 19.34
N CYS A 117 -6.77 -19.58 18.81
CA CYS A 117 -8.08 -19.09 19.22
C CYS A 117 -8.53 -19.76 20.53
N PRO A 118 -9.22 -19.04 21.42
CA PRO A 118 -9.56 -17.61 21.34
C PRO A 118 -8.34 -16.70 21.49
N VAL A 119 -8.26 -15.64 20.67
CA VAL A 119 -7.11 -14.71 20.67
C VAL A 119 -7.32 -13.64 21.73
N ASP A 120 -6.48 -13.68 22.77
CA ASP A 120 -6.49 -12.68 23.83
C ASP A 120 -6.16 -11.26 23.35
N LYS A 121 -6.68 -10.28 24.09
CA LYS A 121 -6.38 -8.86 23.91
C LYS A 121 -4.88 -8.55 23.95
N GLY A 122 -4.49 -7.50 23.25
CA GLY A 122 -3.13 -6.95 23.23
C GLY A 122 -2.46 -7.02 21.86
N THR A 123 -1.19 -6.61 21.81
CA THR A 123 -0.40 -6.60 20.58
C THR A 123 0.00 -8.02 20.19
N LYS A 124 -0.28 -8.39 18.94
CA LYS A 124 0.11 -9.66 18.32
C LYS A 124 1.00 -9.39 17.13
N GLU A 125 2.02 -10.24 16.97
CA GLU A 125 2.89 -10.25 15.81
C GLU A 125 2.80 -11.63 15.16
N VAL A 126 2.51 -11.65 13.87
CA VAL A 126 2.37 -12.87 13.08
C VAL A 126 3.30 -12.77 11.88
N THR A 127 4.15 -13.78 11.71
CA THR A 127 5.00 -13.93 10.53
C THR A 127 4.63 -15.24 9.84
N HIS A 128 4.33 -15.17 8.56
CA HIS A 128 3.96 -16.32 7.76
C HIS A 128 4.69 -16.29 6.41
N THR A 129 5.17 -17.45 5.97
CA THR A 129 5.88 -17.61 4.70
C THR A 129 5.10 -18.56 3.80
N VAL A 130 4.78 -18.10 2.59
CA VAL A 130 4.05 -18.87 1.56
C VAL A 130 4.82 -18.86 0.25
N THR A 131 4.84 -19.97 -0.47
CA THR A 131 5.42 -20.01 -1.81
C THR A 131 4.41 -19.47 -2.82
N LEU A 132 4.77 -18.40 -3.55
CA LEU A 132 3.92 -17.84 -4.58
C LEU A 132 3.93 -18.72 -5.85
N PRO A 133 2.76 -19.09 -6.39
CA PRO A 133 2.68 -19.82 -7.65
C PRO A 133 3.33 -19.06 -8.83
N LYS A 134 3.79 -19.80 -9.84
CA LYS A 134 4.41 -19.21 -11.04
C LYS A 134 3.38 -18.69 -12.03
N GLU A 135 2.16 -19.22 -11.96
CA GLU A 135 1.05 -19.01 -12.88
C GLU A 135 0.24 -17.74 -12.56
N ILE A 136 0.61 -16.97 -11.52
CA ILE A 136 -0.04 -15.71 -11.19
C ILE A 136 -0.01 -14.78 -12.42
N PRO A 137 -1.16 -14.28 -12.91
CA PRO A 137 -1.24 -13.45 -14.11
C PRO A 137 -0.34 -12.21 -14.03
N LEU A 138 0.11 -11.72 -15.19
CA LEU A 138 0.85 -10.46 -15.30
C LEU A 138 -0.11 -9.27 -15.15
N GLY A 139 0.12 -8.39 -14.16
CA GLY A 139 -0.66 -7.18 -13.93
C GLY A 139 -0.57 -6.70 -12.46
N SER A 140 -0.98 -5.46 -12.20
CA SER A 140 -1.07 -4.93 -10.83
C SER A 140 -2.27 -5.57 -10.11
N LEU A 141 -1.98 -6.28 -9.02
CA LEU A 141 -2.98 -6.82 -8.10
C LEU A 141 -3.31 -5.73 -7.09
N ALA A 142 -4.50 -5.13 -7.21
CA ALA A 142 -5.00 -4.23 -6.18
C ALA A 142 -5.76 -5.09 -5.16
N HIS A 143 -5.18 -5.26 -3.97
CA HIS A 143 -5.93 -5.78 -2.83
C HIS A 143 -6.69 -4.61 -2.20
N ASN A 144 -7.82 -4.25 -2.80
CA ASN A 144 -8.50 -3.00 -2.42
C ASN A 144 -9.45 -3.17 -1.21
N GLU A 145 -9.73 -4.41 -0.78
CA GLU A 145 -10.78 -4.71 0.20
C GLU A 145 -10.46 -6.01 0.98
N SER A 146 -9.66 -5.91 2.05
CA SER A 146 -9.68 -6.88 3.16
C SER A 146 -10.59 -6.31 4.25
N LYS A 147 -11.84 -6.77 4.31
CA LYS A 147 -12.74 -6.33 5.38
C LYS A 147 -12.26 -6.95 6.69
N GLN A 148 -12.10 -6.14 7.73
CA GLN A 148 -11.66 -6.58 9.06
C GLN A 148 -12.53 -7.75 9.57
N PRO A 149 -11.96 -8.62 10.44
CA PRO A 149 -12.70 -9.72 11.04
C PRO A 149 -14.01 -9.23 11.61
N LYS A 150 -15.13 -9.82 11.20
CA LYS A 150 -16.38 -9.61 11.93
C LYS A 150 -16.37 -10.59 13.10
N VAL A 151 -16.06 -10.08 14.28
CA VAL A 151 -16.19 -10.78 15.57
C VAL A 151 -17.66 -10.84 15.95
#